data_AF-A0A2J4XUT9-F1
#
_entry.id   AF-A0A2J4XUT9-F1
#
_cell.length_a   1.000
_cell.length_b   1.000
_cell.length_c   1.000
_cell.angle_alpha   90.00
_cell.angle_beta   90.00
_cell.angle_gamma   90.00
#
_symmetry.space_group_name_H-M   'P 1'
#
loop_
_entity.id
_entity.type
_entity.pdbx_description
1 polymer ?
#
loop_
_entity_poly.entity_id
_entity_poly.type
_entity_poly.pdbx_seq_one_letter_code
_entity_poly.pdbx_strand_id
1 'polypeptide(L)'
;YGDMDDTGAEWQQQLGDWWQSDKPWLRHSLHLESEKQRDWFFWRQKRGVVVAGRMSAEEGVKVAEWAKTLGWPLIGDVLSQTGQPLPCADLWLGNGKAVSELAQAQIVVQLGSSLTSKRVLQWQATCEPEEYWLVDNLPGRLDPAQHRGRRLVCAID
;
A
#
# COMPACT_ATOMS: atom_id res chain seq x y z
N TYR A 1 4.76 52.39 11.01
CA TYR A 1 3.34 52.06 10.85
C TYR A 1 3.09 52.00 9.36
N GLY A 2 3.06 50.79 8.79
CA GLY A 2 2.75 50.59 7.38
C GLY A 2 1.24 50.45 7.23
N ASP A 3 0.67 51.19 6.29
CA ASP A 3 -0.76 51.13 5.95
C ASP A 3 -1.15 49.68 5.62
N MET A 4 -2.26 49.23 6.20
CA MET A 4 -2.88 47.97 5.83
C MET A 4 -3.52 48.16 4.46
N ASP A 5 -2.85 47.70 3.41
CA ASP A 5 -3.49 47.53 2.11
C ASP A 5 -4.65 46.51 2.25
N ASP A 6 -5.83 46.90 1.77
CA ASP A 6 -7.10 46.16 1.79
C ASP A 6 -7.05 44.78 1.08
N THR A 7 -5.92 44.41 0.51
CA THR A 7 -5.65 43.13 -0.17
C THR A 7 -5.77 41.91 0.76
N GLY A 8 -5.80 42.13 2.08
CA GLY A 8 -6.00 41.09 3.10
C GLY A 8 -7.46 40.67 3.32
N ALA A 9 -8.44 41.45 2.85
CA ALA A 9 -9.84 41.17 3.18
C ALA A 9 -10.44 40.02 2.34
N GLU A 10 -10.00 39.86 1.09
CA GLU A 10 -10.54 38.85 0.18
C GLU A 10 -10.19 37.41 0.60
N TRP A 11 -8.98 37.17 1.12
CA TRP A 11 -8.60 35.83 1.59
C TRP A 11 -9.34 35.43 2.87
N GLN A 12 -9.68 36.40 3.73
CA GLN A 12 -10.46 36.16 4.94
C GLN A 12 -11.91 35.81 4.63
N GLN A 13 -12.49 36.39 3.58
CA GLN A 13 -13.84 36.05 3.14
C GLN A 13 -13.96 34.67 2.49
N GLN A 14 -12.91 34.13 1.88
CA GLN A 14 -12.92 32.77 1.29
C GLN A 14 -13.09 31.65 2.33
N LEU A 15 -12.73 31.89 3.60
CA LEU A 15 -12.88 30.92 4.69
C LEU A 15 -14.32 30.82 5.22
N GLY A 16 -15.20 31.75 4.83
CA GLY A 16 -16.61 31.79 5.23
C GLY A 16 -16.82 31.71 6.75
N ASP A 17 -17.92 31.07 7.17
CA ASP A 17 -18.34 30.97 8.57
C ASP A 17 -17.56 29.92 9.38
N TRP A 18 -16.53 29.28 8.81
CA TRP A 18 -15.82 28.19 9.48
C TRP A 18 -15.09 28.66 10.73
N TRP A 19 -14.43 29.81 10.67
CA TRP A 19 -13.74 30.38 11.83
C TRP A 19 -14.69 30.78 12.97
N GLN A 20 -16.00 30.89 12.69
CA GLN A 20 -17.05 31.18 13.68
C GLN A 20 -17.75 29.92 14.20
N SER A 21 -17.31 28.73 13.79
CA SER A 21 -17.96 27.45 14.09
C SER A 21 -17.03 26.53 14.87
N ASP A 22 -17.54 25.93 15.96
CA ASP A 22 -16.85 24.90 16.75
C ASP A 22 -16.79 23.52 16.06
N LYS A 23 -17.11 23.45 14.76
CA LYS A 23 -17.11 22.19 14.00
C LYS A 23 -15.83 22.10 13.15
N PRO A 24 -15.11 20.96 13.19
CA PRO A 24 -13.91 20.77 12.37
C PRO A 24 -14.25 20.88 10.88
N TRP A 25 -13.35 21.51 10.10
CA TRP A 25 -13.50 21.78 8.66
C TRP A 25 -13.81 20.53 7.83
N LEU A 26 -13.20 19.41 8.21
CA LEU A 26 -13.40 18.11 7.58
C LEU A 26 -13.59 17.06 8.69
N ARG A 27 -14.74 16.40 8.69
CA ARG A 27 -14.96 15.18 9.47
C ARG A 27 -14.80 14.00 8.54
N HIS A 28 -13.74 13.22 8.73
CA HIS A 28 -13.54 11.98 8.00
C HIS A 28 -13.86 10.79 8.92
N SER A 29 -14.83 9.98 8.55
CA SER A 29 -15.22 8.77 9.28
C SER A 29 -14.34 7.61 8.82
N LEU A 30 -13.53 7.04 9.72
CA LEU A 30 -12.74 5.84 9.44
C LEU A 30 -13.56 4.60 9.81
N HIS A 31 -14.28 4.02 8.85
CA HIS A 31 -14.73 2.63 8.98
C HIS A 31 -13.58 1.71 8.56
N LEU A 32 -12.91 1.13 9.55
CA LEU A 32 -11.72 0.27 9.41
C LEU A 32 -12.09 -1.20 9.63
N GLU A 33 -13.10 -1.69 8.93
CA GLU A 33 -13.45 -3.11 8.99
C GLU A 33 -13.39 -3.72 7.59
N SER A 34 -12.43 -4.61 7.41
CA SER A 34 -12.35 -5.47 6.24
C SER A 34 -13.03 -6.80 6.57
N GLU A 35 -14.07 -7.16 5.82
CA GLU A 35 -14.70 -8.48 5.97
C GLU A 35 -13.68 -9.59 5.66
N LYS A 36 -13.78 -10.71 6.40
CA LYS A 36 -12.94 -11.89 6.15
C LYS A 36 -13.17 -12.40 4.74
N GLN A 37 -12.10 -12.49 3.95
CA GLN A 37 -12.16 -12.96 2.56
C GLN A 37 -12.43 -14.49 2.53
N ARG A 38 -13.69 -14.87 2.29
CA ARG A 38 -14.13 -16.28 2.33
C ARG A 38 -13.45 -17.17 1.29
N ASP A 39 -13.06 -16.57 0.17
CA ASP A 39 -12.35 -17.21 -0.93
C ASP A 39 -10.82 -17.23 -0.74
N TRP A 40 -10.29 -16.70 0.38
CA TRP A 40 -8.87 -16.79 0.70
C TRP A 40 -8.33 -18.22 0.67
N PHE A 41 -9.14 -19.19 1.12
CA PHE A 41 -8.75 -20.60 1.09
C PHE A 41 -8.44 -21.10 -0.33
N PHE A 42 -9.10 -20.54 -1.34
CA PHE A 42 -8.82 -20.83 -2.75
C PHE A 42 -7.57 -20.09 -3.24
N TRP A 43 -7.46 -18.79 -2.95
CA TRP A 43 -6.35 -17.96 -3.42
C TRP A 43 -4.99 -18.33 -2.83
N ARG A 44 -4.94 -18.74 -1.55
CA ARG A 44 -3.69 -19.18 -0.90
C ARG A 44 -3.05 -20.41 -1.55
N GLN A 45 -3.81 -21.17 -2.35
CA GLN A 45 -3.31 -22.34 -3.08
C GLN A 45 -2.77 -21.99 -4.48
N LYS A 46 -2.94 -20.75 -4.92
CA LYS A 46 -2.43 -20.26 -6.21
C LYS A 46 -0.97 -19.84 -6.09
N ARG A 47 -0.34 -19.58 -7.24
CA ARG A 47 0.96 -18.91 -7.29
C ARG A 47 0.77 -17.45 -6.91
N GLY A 48 1.16 -17.09 -5.69
CA GLY A 48 1.08 -15.73 -5.21
C GLY A 48 2.45 -15.09 -5.03
N VAL A 49 2.46 -13.76 -4.99
CA VAL A 49 3.63 -12.94 -4.64
C VAL A 49 3.23 -12.04 -3.48
N VAL A 50 4.09 -11.95 -2.47
CA VAL A 50 3.90 -11.03 -1.35
C VAL A 50 4.77 -9.80 -1.56
N VAL A 51 4.18 -8.62 -1.43
CA VAL A 51 4.91 -7.33 -1.47
C VAL A 51 4.78 -6.69 -0.10
N ALA A 52 5.91 -6.36 0.53
CA ALA A 52 5.93 -5.68 1.82
C ALA A 52 6.40 -4.23 1.66
N GLY A 53 5.48 -3.30 1.86
CA GLY A 53 5.74 -1.86 1.94
C GLY A 53 6.14 -1.43 3.35
N ARG A 54 5.88 -0.17 3.70
CA ARG A 54 6.16 0.36 5.04
C ARG A 54 5.30 -0.34 6.10
N MET A 55 5.96 -0.85 7.13
CA MET A 55 5.33 -1.47 8.30
C MET A 55 6.30 -1.44 9.50
N SER A 56 5.80 -1.81 10.68
CA SER A 56 6.62 -1.99 11.90
C SER A 56 7.54 -3.21 11.79
N ALA A 57 8.52 -3.30 12.69
CA ALA A 57 9.44 -4.44 12.74
C ALA A 57 8.69 -5.75 13.06
N GLU A 58 7.73 -5.68 13.99
CA GLU A 58 6.92 -6.82 14.42
C GLU A 58 6.04 -7.33 13.27
N GLU A 59 5.41 -6.43 12.52
CA GLU A 59 4.66 -6.77 11.31
C GLU A 59 5.57 -7.38 10.25
N GLY A 60 6.76 -6.81 10.03
CA GLY A 60 7.72 -7.30 9.05
C GLY A 60 8.12 -8.76 9.28
N VAL A 61 8.38 -9.14 10.53
CA VAL A 61 8.70 -10.54 10.90
C VAL A 61 7.52 -11.47 10.60
N LYS A 62 6.30 -11.09 11.01
CA LYS A 62 5.09 -11.89 10.76
C LYS A 62 4.83 -12.07 9.26
N VAL A 63 4.99 -11.01 8.47
CA VAL A 63 4.81 -11.07 7.01
C VAL A 63 5.85 -12.00 6.37
N ALA A 64 7.10 -11.96 6.84
CA ALA A 64 8.14 -12.84 6.34
C ALA A 64 7.85 -14.32 6.65
N GLU A 65 7.44 -14.64 7.87
CA GLU A 65 7.03 -15.99 8.27
C GLU A 65 5.79 -16.47 7.52
N TRP A 66 4.82 -15.58 7.30
CA TRP A 66 3.60 -15.88 6.57
C TRP A 66 3.88 -16.19 5.10
N ALA A 67 4.68 -15.35 4.42
CA ALA A 67 5.08 -15.57 3.04
C ALA A 67 5.85 -16.89 2.89
N LYS A 68 6.75 -17.19 3.84
CA LYS A 68 7.48 -18.47 3.90
C LYS A 68 6.54 -19.66 4.06
N THR A 69 5.51 -19.54 4.90
CA THR A 69 4.52 -20.59 5.13
C THR A 69 3.69 -20.87 3.88
N LEU A 70 3.39 -19.84 3.09
CA LEU A 70 2.70 -19.96 1.80
C LEU A 70 3.59 -20.46 0.66
N GLY A 71 4.92 -20.43 0.85
CA GLY A 71 5.89 -20.70 -0.21
C GLY A 71 5.90 -19.62 -1.29
N TRP A 72 5.44 -18.41 -0.96
CA TRP A 72 5.37 -17.30 -1.90
C TRP A 72 6.63 -16.43 -1.81
N PRO A 73 7.17 -15.95 -2.94
CA PRO A 73 8.28 -14.99 -2.92
C PRO A 73 7.85 -13.70 -2.23
N LEU A 74 8.71 -13.20 -1.35
CA LEU A 74 8.53 -11.93 -0.64
C LEU A 74 9.41 -10.85 -1.25
N ILE A 75 8.78 -9.79 -1.75
CA ILE A 75 9.41 -8.57 -2.24
C ILE A 75 9.32 -7.54 -1.12
N GLY A 76 10.37 -7.40 -0.33
CA GLY A 76 10.44 -6.42 0.75
C GLY A 76 11.04 -5.10 0.28
N ASP A 77 10.37 -3.98 0.57
CA ASP A 77 10.96 -2.65 0.43
C ASP A 77 11.88 -2.31 1.62
N VAL A 78 12.74 -1.30 1.49
CA VAL A 78 13.69 -0.89 2.54
C VAL A 78 12.98 -0.53 3.86
N LEU A 79 11.77 0.05 3.76
CA LEU A 79 10.97 0.46 4.92
C LEU A 79 10.15 -0.67 5.55
N SER A 80 10.22 -1.89 5.02
CA SER A 80 9.38 -3.01 5.45
C SER A 80 9.86 -3.71 6.72
N GLN A 81 11.12 -3.53 7.10
CA GLN A 81 11.73 -4.17 8.30
C GLN A 81 11.55 -5.70 8.36
N THR A 82 11.25 -6.35 7.23
CA THR A 82 10.98 -7.80 7.10
C THR A 82 12.21 -8.69 7.25
N GLY A 83 13.38 -8.12 7.50
CA GLY A 83 14.68 -8.79 7.37
C GLY A 83 15.11 -9.06 5.92
N GLN A 84 14.26 -8.75 4.93
CA GLN A 84 14.52 -8.87 3.49
C GLN A 84 15.08 -10.25 3.09
N PRO A 85 14.28 -11.33 3.15
CA PRO A 85 14.75 -12.67 2.81
C PRO A 85 15.26 -12.79 1.36
N LEU A 86 14.77 -11.93 0.45
CA LEU A 86 15.34 -11.68 -0.87
C LEU A 86 15.88 -10.25 -0.92
N PRO A 87 17.10 -10.01 -0.41
CA PRO A 87 17.64 -8.67 -0.32
C PRO A 87 17.85 -8.09 -1.72
N CYS A 88 17.89 -6.76 -1.80
CA CYS A 88 18.14 -6.03 -3.05
C CYS A 88 17.12 -6.34 -4.16
N ALA A 89 15.82 -6.36 -3.83
CA ALA A 89 14.72 -6.48 -4.79
C ALA A 89 14.91 -5.61 -6.04
N ASP A 90 15.41 -4.39 -5.85
CA ASP A 90 15.66 -3.47 -6.96
C ASP A 90 16.68 -4.02 -7.98
N LEU A 91 17.70 -4.78 -7.55
CA LEU A 91 18.72 -5.33 -8.45
C LEU A 91 18.18 -6.51 -9.25
N TRP A 92 17.55 -7.49 -8.60
CA TRP A 92 17.13 -8.71 -9.27
C TRP A 92 15.83 -8.55 -10.06
N LEU A 93 14.96 -7.59 -9.71
CA LEU A 93 13.83 -7.19 -10.56
C LEU A 93 14.27 -6.52 -11.88
N GLY A 94 15.54 -6.12 -11.99
CA GLY A 94 16.15 -5.73 -13.26
C GLY A 94 16.47 -6.91 -14.20
N ASN A 95 16.40 -8.16 -13.70
CA ASN A 95 16.66 -9.36 -14.48
C ASN A 95 15.37 -9.88 -15.12
N GLY A 96 15.34 -9.95 -16.46
CA GLY A 96 14.18 -10.43 -17.20
C GLY A 96 13.72 -11.83 -16.82
N LYS A 97 14.61 -12.70 -16.31
CA LYS A 97 14.22 -14.03 -15.83
C LYS A 97 13.32 -13.95 -14.59
N ALA A 98 13.67 -13.10 -13.63
CA ALA A 98 12.87 -12.92 -12.41
C ALA A 98 11.51 -12.30 -12.73
N VAL A 99 11.48 -11.33 -13.64
CA VAL A 99 10.21 -10.73 -14.11
C VAL A 99 9.33 -11.78 -14.80
N SER A 100 9.90 -12.63 -15.66
CA SER A 100 9.17 -13.71 -16.32
C SER A 100 8.64 -14.78 -15.35
N GLU A 101 9.36 -15.07 -14.27
CA GLU A 101 8.86 -15.96 -13.21
C GLU A 101 7.71 -15.31 -12.44
N LEU A 102 7.85 -14.04 -12.06
CA LEU A 102 6.80 -13.28 -11.38
C LEU A 102 5.55 -13.08 -12.25
N ALA A 103 5.68 -13.04 -13.57
CA ALA A 103 4.56 -12.96 -14.50
C ALA A 103 3.63 -14.19 -14.43
N GLN A 104 4.08 -15.31 -13.83
CA GLN A 104 3.24 -16.48 -13.61
C GLN A 104 2.37 -16.38 -12.34
N ALA A 105 2.53 -15.30 -11.57
CA ALA A 105 1.75 -15.03 -10.38
C ALA A 105 0.30 -14.75 -10.75
N GLN A 106 -0.60 -15.47 -10.10
CA GLN A 106 -2.05 -15.32 -10.26
C GLN A 106 -2.61 -14.32 -9.26
N ILE A 107 -1.94 -14.14 -8.12
CA ILE A 107 -2.34 -13.18 -7.10
C ILE A 107 -1.12 -12.41 -6.58
N VAL A 108 -1.29 -11.11 -6.37
CA VAL A 108 -0.31 -10.28 -5.64
C VAL A 108 -0.97 -9.78 -4.37
N VAL A 109 -0.33 -10.01 -3.23
CA VAL A 109 -0.78 -9.48 -1.93
C VAL A 109 0.24 -8.47 -1.43
N GLN A 110 -0.11 -7.19 -1.49
CA GLN A 110 0.67 -6.10 -0.94
C GLN A 110 0.22 -5.79 0.49
N LEU A 111 1.16 -5.86 1.43
CA LEU A 111 1.01 -5.50 2.84
C LEU A 111 1.79 -4.21 3.10
N GLY A 112 1.11 -3.17 3.55
CA GLY A 112 1.66 -1.83 3.68
C GLY A 112 1.78 -1.09 2.34
N SER A 113 1.99 0.21 2.42
CA SER A 113 2.06 1.12 1.27
C SER A 113 3.41 1.84 1.22
N SER A 114 3.52 2.89 0.39
CA SER A 114 4.73 3.72 0.27
C SER A 114 5.98 2.96 -0.17
N LEU A 115 5.86 2.18 -1.24
CA LEU A 115 7.01 1.51 -1.87
C LEU A 115 8.01 2.56 -2.37
N THR A 116 9.27 2.42 -1.99
CA THR A 116 10.36 3.36 -2.33
C THR A 116 11.27 2.85 -3.45
N SER A 117 11.35 1.53 -3.65
CA SER A 117 12.18 0.90 -4.68
C SER A 117 11.64 1.14 -6.10
N LYS A 118 12.45 1.74 -6.98
CA LYS A 118 12.06 2.11 -8.36
C LYS A 118 11.62 0.91 -9.18
N ARG A 119 12.37 -0.20 -9.13
CA ARG A 119 12.06 -1.41 -9.92
C ARG A 119 10.85 -2.15 -9.38
N VAL A 120 10.60 -2.10 -8.08
CA VAL A 120 9.38 -2.64 -7.48
C VAL A 120 8.16 -1.88 -7.99
N LEU A 121 8.21 -0.54 -8.01
CA LEU A 121 7.14 0.30 -8.56
C LEU A 121 6.95 0.06 -10.07
N GLN A 122 8.04 -0.11 -10.83
CA GLN A 122 7.94 -0.44 -12.26
C GLN A 122 7.29 -1.81 -12.48
N TRP A 123 7.72 -2.82 -11.73
CA TRP A 123 7.13 -4.16 -11.81
C TRP A 123 5.65 -4.13 -11.42
N GLN A 124 5.30 -3.47 -10.32
CA GLN A 124 3.92 -3.26 -9.89
C GLN A 124 3.10 -2.62 -11.01
N ALA A 125 3.61 -1.59 -11.69
CA ALA A 125 2.87 -0.93 -12.77
C ALA A 125 2.63 -1.81 -14.02
N THR A 126 3.38 -2.89 -14.18
CA THR A 126 3.31 -3.78 -15.35
C THR A 126 2.74 -5.16 -15.06
N CYS A 127 2.57 -5.53 -13.79
CA CYS A 127 2.09 -6.85 -13.44
C CYS A 127 0.59 -6.97 -13.73
N GLU A 128 0.16 -8.10 -14.28
CA GLU A 128 -1.25 -8.35 -14.60
C GLU A 128 -1.73 -9.64 -13.91
N PRO A 129 -1.75 -9.69 -12.56
CA PRO A 129 -2.30 -10.84 -11.85
C PRO A 129 -3.82 -10.93 -12.05
N GLU A 130 -4.39 -12.11 -11.81
CA GLU A 130 -5.84 -12.30 -11.78
C GLU A 130 -6.48 -11.50 -10.63
N GLU A 131 -5.78 -11.40 -9.48
CA GLU A 131 -6.20 -10.61 -8.32
C GLU A 131 -5.03 -9.81 -7.72
N TYR A 132 -5.29 -8.56 -7.38
CA TYR A 132 -4.37 -7.71 -6.64
C TYR A 132 -4.97 -7.26 -5.30
N TRP A 133 -4.40 -7.70 -4.19
CA TRP A 133 -4.90 -7.38 -2.85
C TRP A 133 -3.96 -6.41 -2.15
N LEU A 134 -4.48 -5.25 -1.74
CA LEU A 134 -3.72 -4.25 -1.00
C LEU A 134 -4.28 -4.11 0.42
N VAL A 135 -3.46 -4.47 1.39
CA VAL A 135 -3.75 -4.45 2.83
C VAL A 135 -2.91 -3.35 3.48
N ASP A 136 -3.59 -2.36 4.06
CA ASP A 136 -2.97 -1.21 4.73
C ASP A 136 -4.05 -0.53 5.59
N ASN A 137 -3.68 0.16 6.67
CA ASN A 137 -4.64 0.85 7.54
C ASN A 137 -5.03 2.26 7.04
N LEU A 138 -4.28 2.81 6.08
CA LEU A 138 -4.52 4.14 5.52
C LEU A 138 -5.72 4.13 4.56
N PRO A 139 -6.66 5.07 4.71
CA PRO A 139 -7.79 5.17 3.78
C PRO A 139 -7.34 5.62 2.38
N GLY A 140 -8.19 5.35 1.40
CA GLY A 140 -7.99 5.80 0.02
C GLY A 140 -7.34 4.77 -0.91
N ARG A 141 -7.09 5.20 -2.15
CA ARG A 141 -6.49 4.37 -3.20
C ARG A 141 -4.97 4.44 -3.07
N LEU A 142 -4.37 3.31 -2.73
CA LEU A 142 -2.92 3.18 -2.51
C LEU A 142 -2.20 2.44 -3.64
N ASP A 143 -2.95 1.87 -4.59
CA ASP A 143 -2.40 1.28 -5.81
C ASP A 143 -2.38 2.32 -6.94
N PRO A 144 -1.20 2.81 -7.35
CA PRO A 144 -1.09 3.79 -8.43
C PRO A 144 -1.41 3.20 -9.81
N ALA A 145 -1.27 1.89 -10.00
CA ALA A 145 -1.45 1.20 -11.28
C ALA A 145 -2.88 0.72 -11.51
N GLN A 146 -3.75 0.87 -10.50
CA GLN A 146 -5.19 0.66 -10.60
C GLN A 146 -5.59 -0.76 -11.02
N HIS A 147 -4.90 -1.77 -10.48
CA HIS A 147 -5.19 -3.17 -10.76
C HIS A 147 -6.63 -3.54 -10.37
N ARG A 148 -7.14 -4.55 -11.06
CA ARG A 148 -8.36 -5.24 -10.64
C ARG A 148 -8.06 -6.07 -9.40
N GLY A 149 -8.83 -5.87 -8.35
CA GLY A 149 -8.66 -6.63 -7.11
C GLY A 149 -9.33 -5.97 -5.92
N ARG A 150 -8.69 -6.02 -4.76
CA ARG A 150 -9.31 -5.70 -3.47
C ARG A 150 -8.44 -4.77 -2.64
N ARG A 151 -9.10 -3.82 -1.99
CA ARG A 151 -8.51 -2.95 -0.97
C ARG A 151 -9.06 -3.38 0.39
N LEU A 152 -8.18 -3.89 1.24
CA LEU A 152 -8.52 -4.37 2.59
C LEU A 152 -7.98 -3.38 3.63
N VAL A 153 -8.85 -2.53 4.17
CA VAL A 153 -8.44 -1.51 5.14
C VAL A 153 -8.44 -2.12 6.55
N CYS A 154 -7.28 -2.56 7.00
CA CYS A 154 -7.08 -3.15 8.33
C CYS A 154 -5.63 -3.01 8.80
N ALA A 155 -5.42 -3.16 10.11
CA ALA A 155 -4.09 -3.34 10.67
C ALA A 155 -3.51 -4.70 10.25
N ILE A 156 -2.18 -4.80 10.25
CA ILE A 156 -1.47 -6.06 10.02
C ILE A 156 -1.20 -6.66 11.41
N ASP A 157 -2.03 -7.60 11.85
CA ASP A 157 -1.88 -8.28 13.15
C ASP A 157 -1.43 -9.74 13.01
#